data_AF-A0A962GR11-F1
#
_entry.id   AF-A0A962GR11-F1
#
_cell.length_a   1.000
_cell.length_b   1.000
_cell.length_c   1.000
_cell.angle_alpha   90.00
_cell.angle_beta   90.00
_cell.angle_gamma   90.00
#
_symmetry.space_group_name_H-M   'P 1'
#
loop_
_entity.id
_entity.type
_entity.pdbx_description
1 polymer ?
#
loop_
_entity_poly.entity_id
_entity_poly.type
_entity_poly.pdbx_seq_one_letter_code
_entity_poly.pdbx_strand_id
1 'polypeptide(L)' 'QWRAERFVAAAARQGIAITPGSAFAVTPGHAPNAVRIALSAPPVDQLRSVLERLRRLAEDGGIEID' A
#
# COMPACT_ATOMS: atom_id res chain seq x y z
N GLN A 1 -0.45 -3.25 -13.70
CA GLN A 1 -1.04 -2.05 -13.07
C GLN A 1 -1.90 -2.48 -11.90
N TRP A 2 -1.70 -1.91 -10.71
CA TRP A 2 -2.39 -2.29 -9.48
C TRP A 2 -3.62 -1.40 -9.19
N ARG A 3 -4.49 -1.83 -8.26
CA ARG A 3 -5.61 -1.02 -7.72
C ARG A 3 -5.43 -0.82 -6.22
N ALA A 4 -5.67 0.39 -5.71
CA ALA A 4 -5.42 0.78 -4.33
C ALA A 4 -6.03 -0.18 -3.29
N GLU A 5 -7.32 -0.54 -3.41
CA GLU A 5 -8.00 -1.40 -2.44
C GLU A 5 -7.40 -2.82 -2.42
N ARG A 6 -7.06 -3.37 -3.59
CA ARG A 6 -6.41 -4.69 -3.70
C ARG A 6 -4.99 -4.66 -3.14
N PHE A 7 -4.25 -3.60 -3.44
CA PHE A 7 -2.89 -3.40 -2.95
C PHE A 7 -2.85 -3.29 -1.42
N VAL A 8 -3.77 -2.50 -0.83
CA VAL A 8 -3.90 -2.39 0.64
C VAL A 8 -4.28 -3.74 1.25
N ALA A 9 -5.22 -4.48 0.65
CA ALA A 9 -5.59 -5.81 1.15
C ALA A 9 -4.42 -6.80 1.09
N ALA A 10 -3.62 -6.77 0.03
CA ALA A 10 -2.43 -7.61 -0.11
C ALA A 10 -1.31 -7.22 0.87
N ALA A 11 -1.06 -5.93 1.07
CA ALA A 11 -0.13 -5.44 2.09
C ALA A 11 -0.55 -5.86 3.51
N ALA A 12 -1.85 -5.79 3.81
CA ALA A 12 -2.39 -6.19 5.11
C ALA A 12 -2.17 -7.68 5.41
N ARG A 13 -2.27 -8.56 4.40
CA ARG A 13 -1.94 -9.99 4.56
C ARG A 13 -0.46 -10.24 4.88
N GLN A 14 0.43 -9.35 4.43
CA GLN A 14 1.86 -9.37 4.79
C GLN A 14 2.17 -8.65 6.13
N GLY A 15 1.14 -8.27 6.89
CA GLY A 15 1.28 -7.55 8.16
C GLY A 15 1.67 -6.07 8.01
N ILE A 16 1.44 -5.46 6.84
CA ILE A 16 1.78 -4.07 6.56
C ILE A 16 0.51 -3.23 6.46
N ALA A 17 0.29 -2.35 7.43
CA ALA A 17 -0.82 -1.41 7.42
C ALA A 17 -0.49 -0.16 6.59
N ILE A 18 -1.31 0.13 5.58
CA ILE A 18 -1.27 1.33 4.74
C ILE A 18 -2.70 1.79 4.45
N THR A 19 -2.89 3.07 4.14
CA THR A 19 -4.24 3.65 3.92
C THR A 19 -4.50 3.88 2.43
N PRO A 20 -5.62 3.45 1.85
CA PRO A 20 -5.94 3.75 0.45
C PRO A 20 -6.22 5.25 0.26
N GLY A 21 -5.95 5.77 -0.94
CA GLY A 21 -6.23 7.16 -1.31
C GLY A 21 -7.72 7.52 -1.21
N SER A 22 -8.61 6.54 -1.36
CA SER A 22 -10.06 6.71 -1.20
C SER A 22 -10.48 7.15 0.19
N ALA A 23 -9.68 6.87 1.24
CA ALA A 23 -9.94 7.39 2.58
C ALA A 23 -9.77 8.92 2.70
N PHE A 24 -9.17 9.56 1.70
CA PHE A 24 -8.90 11.01 1.67
C PHE A 24 -9.65 11.72 0.52
N ALA A 25 -10.41 10.98 -0.29
CA ALA A 25 -11.18 11.57 -1.38
C ALA A 25 -12.50 12.16 -0.86
N VAL A 26 -12.76 13.43 -1.18
CA VAL A 26 -14.01 14.10 -0.82
C VAL A 26 -15.18 13.57 -1.67
N THR A 27 -14.93 13.32 -2.95
CA THR A 27 -15.96 12.81 -3.88
C THR A 27 -15.83 11.29 -4.01
N PRO A 28 -16.87 10.51 -3.68
CA PRO A 28 -16.88 9.06 -3.89
C PRO A 28 -16.59 8.68 -5.36
N GLY A 29 -15.86 7.59 -5.56
CA GLY A 29 -15.51 7.09 -6.90
C GLY A 29 -14.43 7.89 -7.65
N HIS A 30 -13.95 9.01 -7.11
CA HIS A 30 -12.95 9.88 -7.76
C HIS A 30 -11.59 9.88 -7.04
N ALA A 31 -11.32 8.82 -6.29
CA ALA A 31 -10.03 8.68 -5.60
C ALA A 31 -8.91 8.34 -6.60
N PRO A 32 -7.72 8.94 -6.45
CA PRO A 32 -6.55 8.51 -7.22
C PRO A 32 -6.16 7.08 -6.84
N ASN A 33 -5.56 6.35 -7.79
CA ASN A 33 -4.96 5.04 -7.52
C ASN A 33 -3.65 5.22 -6.73
N ALA A 34 -3.77 5.50 -5.45
CA ALA A 34 -2.67 5.83 -4.56
C ALA A 34 -2.89 5.27 -3.14
N VAL A 35 -1.83 5.28 -2.35
CA VAL A 35 -1.85 4.93 -0.92
C VAL A 35 -1.07 5.97 -0.12
N ARG A 36 -1.44 6.16 1.14
CA ARG A 36 -0.70 6.97 2.10
C ARG A 36 0.17 6.07 2.98
N ILE A 37 1.43 6.47 3.15
CA ILE A 37 2.42 5.78 4.00
C ILE A 37 2.87 6.76 5.10
N ALA A 38 2.86 6.30 6.36
CA ALA A 38 3.39 7.06 7.49
C ALA A 38 4.83 6.59 7.78
N LEU A 39 5.81 7.47 7.59
CA LEU A 39 7.23 7.12 7.68
C LEU A 39 7.81 7.25 9.09
N SER A 40 7.09 7.87 10.02
CA SER A 40 7.60 8.24 11.34
C SER A 40 7.46 7.17 12.43
N ALA A 41 6.63 6.15 12.21
CA ALA A 41 6.30 5.14 13.23
C ALA A 41 7.37 4.02 13.37
N PRO A 42 7.82 3.35 12.29
CA PRO A 42 8.81 2.29 12.40
C PRO A 42 10.26 2.82 12.44
N PRO A 43 11.22 2.10 13.05
CA PRO A 43 12.65 2.35 12.87
C PRO A 43 13.06 2.28 11.38
N VAL A 44 14.12 3.01 11.01
CA VAL A 44 14.56 3.17 9.61
C VAL A 44 14.83 1.84 8.91
N ASP A 45 15.44 0.88 9.58
CA ASP A 45 15.75 -0.44 8.99
C ASP A 45 14.48 -1.26 8.71
N GLN A 46 13.51 -1.19 9.62
CA GLN A 46 12.19 -1.80 9.39
C GLN A 46 11.47 -1.09 8.24
N LEU A 47 11.53 0.24 8.19
CA LEU A 47 10.93 1.04 7.11
C LEU A 47 11.49 0.62 5.74
N ARG A 48 12.81 0.45 5.62
CA ARG A 48 13.45 -0.03 4.38
C ARG A 48 12.88 -1.38 3.96
N SER A 49 12.87 -2.37 4.85
CA SER A 49 12.37 -3.72 4.53
C SER A 49 10.90 -3.70 4.10
N VAL A 50 10.06 -2.89 4.77
CA VAL A 50 8.64 -2.75 4.45
C VAL A 50 8.44 -2.07 3.09
N LEU A 51 9.16 -0.99 2.80
CA LEU A 51 9.06 -0.29 1.51
C LEU A 51 9.52 -1.17 0.34
N GLU A 52 10.53 -2.01 0.53
CA GLU A 52 10.95 -2.99 -0.49
C GLU A 52 9.90 -4.05 -0.77
N ARG A 53 9.17 -4.53 0.26
CA ARG A 53 8.04 -5.45 0.08
C ARG A 53 6.89 -4.78 -0.68
N LEU A 54 6.55 -3.55 -0.31
CA LEU A 54 5.53 -2.77 -1.00
C LEU A 54 5.89 -2.49 -2.47
N ARG A 55 7.17 -2.26 -2.78
CA ARG A 55 7.65 -2.11 -4.15
C ARG A 55 7.39 -3.38 -4.97
N ARG A 56 7.83 -4.55 -4.47
CA ARG A 56 7.61 -5.84 -5.15
C ARG A 56 6.13 -6.10 -5.39
N LEU A 57 5.31 -5.89 -4.37
CA LEU A 57 3.86 -6.02 -4.50
C LEU A 57 3.27 -5.10 -5.58
N ALA A 58 3.80 -3.89 -5.76
CA ALA A 58 3.34 -2.96 -6.79
C ALA A 58 3.78 -3.40 -8.21
N GLU A 59 5.00 -3.93 -8.32
CA GLU A 59 5.56 -4.53 -9.54
C GLU A 59 4.74 -5.74 -9.98
N ASP A 60 4.30 -6.58 -9.03
CA ASP A 60 3.48 -7.77 -9.25
C ASP A 60 2.01 -7.45 -9.57
N GLY A 61 1.61 -6.17 -9.61
CA GLY A 61 0.24 -5.75 -9.93
C GLY A 61 -0.69 -5.64 -8.73
N GLY A 62 -0.14 -5.57 -7.51
CA GLY A 62 -0.92 -5.43 -6.27
C GLY A 62 -1.66 -6.71 -5.91
N ILE A 63 -1.16 -7.83 -6.41
CA ILE A 63 -1.59 -9.18 -6.10
C ILE A 63 -0.44 -9.94 -5.48
N GLU A 64 -0.79 -10.96 -4.73
CA GLU A 64 0.18 -11.92 -4.22
C GLU A 64 0.49 -12.91 -5.35
N ILE A 65 1.77 -13.19 -5.57
CA ILE A 65 2.22 -14.32 -6.38
C ILE A 65 2.68 -15.37 -5.37
N ASP A 66 1.98 -16.50 -5.32
CA ASP A 66 2.38 -17.67 -4.51
C ASP A 66 3.75 -18.22 -4.94
#